data_AF-A0AAW2ZAK8-F1
#
_entry.id   AF-A0AAW2ZAK8-F1
#
_cell.length_a   1.000
_cell.length_b   1.000
_cell.length_c   1.000
_cell.angle_alpha   90.00
_cell.angle_beta   90.00
_cell.angle_gamma   90.00
#
_symmetry.space_group_name_H-M   'P 1'
#
loop_
_entity.id
_entity.type
_entity.pdbx_description
1 polymer ?
#
loop_
_entity_poly.entity_id
_entity_poly.type
_entity_poly.pdbx_seq_one_letter_code
_entity_poly.pdbx_strand_id
1 'polypeptide(L)' 'MIIPVRCFTCGKVIGNKWDNYLRLLQSEYTEWYDLSQALDSLGLKRYCCRRMMLTHVDLIEKLLLYNTLERRAADADAH' A
#
# COMPACT_ATOMS: atom_id res chain seq x y z
N MET A 1 -2.08 3.15 6.21
CA MET A 1 -2.33 4.30 5.31
C MET A 1 -1.79 3.95 3.94
N ILE A 2 -1.92 4.84 2.95
CA ILE A 2 -1.42 4.63 1.59
C ILE A 2 0.10 4.36 1.59
N ILE A 3 0.56 3.57 0.62
CA ILE A 3 1.97 3.22 0.43
C ILE A 3 2.85 4.48 0.27
N PRO A 4 4.07 4.51 0.86
CA PRO A 4 4.95 5.65 0.68
C PRO A 4 5.34 5.86 -0.79
N VAL A 5 5.32 7.12 -1.22
CA VAL A 5 5.70 7.52 -2.59
C VAL A 5 7.12 7.08 -2.94
N ARG A 6 8.05 7.18 -1.98
CA ARG A 6 9.46 6.80 -2.11
C ARG A 6 9.90 5.91 -0.95
N CYS A 7 10.91 5.08 -1.17
CA CYS A 7 11.55 4.32 -0.11
C CYS A 7 12.22 5.24 0.92
N PHE A 8 11.97 4.98 2.21
CA PHE A 8 12.57 5.73 3.31
C PHE A 8 14.10 5.64 3.40
N THR A 9 14.72 4.64 2.78
CA THR A 9 16.18 4.46 2.80
C THR A 9 16.83 4.87 1.48
N CYS A 10 16.34 4.32 0.36
CA CYS A 10 16.99 4.47 -0.95
C CYS A 10 16.45 5.66 -1.75
N GLY A 11 15.35 6.31 -1.34
CA GLY A 11 14.70 7.39 -2.08
C GLY A 11 14.08 6.99 -3.43
N LYS A 12 14.19 5.71 -3.83
CA LYS A 12 13.58 5.17 -5.07
C LYS A 12 12.07 5.33 -5.02
N VAL A 13 11.47 5.71 -6.15
CA VAL A 13 10.00 5.79 -6.31
C VAL A 13 9.39 4.39 -6.24
N ILE A 14 8.42 4.21 -5.34
CA ILE A 14 7.73 2.94 -5.07
C ILE A 14 6.21 3.09 -5.22
N GLY A 15 5.64 4.26 -4.92
CA GLY A 15 4.18 4.42 -4.86
C GLY A 15 3.44 4.05 -6.16
N ASN A 16 4.07 4.19 -7.32
CA ASN A 16 3.49 3.82 -8.62
C ASN A 16 3.52 2.31 -8.93
N LYS A 17 4.06 1.49 -8.02
CA LYS A 17 4.24 0.03 -8.23
C LYS A 17 3.26 -0.83 -7.44
N TRP A 18 2.52 -0.23 -6.51
CA TRP A 18 1.61 -0.96 -5.62
C TRP A 18 0.49 -1.69 -6.37
N ASP A 19 -0.20 -1.00 -7.28
CA ASP A 19 -1.30 -1.63 -8.03
C ASP A 19 -0.81 -2.79 -8.90
N ASN A 20 0.34 -2.65 -9.54
CA ASN A 20 0.95 -3.73 -10.33
C ASN A 20 1.35 -4.90 -9.45
N TYR A 21 1.84 -4.64 -8.23
CA TYR A 21 2.13 -5.69 -7.26
C TYR A 21 0.87 -6.45 -6.87
N LEU A 22 -0.22 -5.76 -6.53
CA LEU A 22 -1.50 -6.41 -6.21
C LEU A 22 -2.05 -7.24 -7.37
N ARG A 23 -1.94 -6.73 -8.61
CA ARG A 23 -2.34 -7.48 -9.82
C ARG A 23 -1.55 -8.76 -9.99
N LEU A 24 -0.23 -8.72 -9.78
CA LEU A 24 0.64 -9.89 -9.86
C LEU A 24 0.28 -10.93 -8.77
N LEU A 25 -0.13 -10.49 -7.59
CA LEU A 25 -0.58 -11.39 -6.52
C LEU A 25 -1.96 -12.00 -6.81
N GLN A 26 -2.87 -11.23 -7.41
CA GLN A 26 -4.21 -11.70 -7.75
C GLN A 26 -4.22 -12.66 -8.95
N SER A 27 -3.27 -12.53 -9.87
CA SER A 27 -3.33 -13.27 -11.14
C SER A 27 -2.94 -14.74 -11.02
N GLU A 28 -1.98 -15.14 -10.18
CA GLU A 28 -1.58 -16.58 -10.18
C GLU A 28 -0.73 -17.11 -9.01
N TYR A 29 -0.58 -16.42 -7.87
CA TYR A 29 0.56 -16.71 -7.00
C TYR A 29 0.24 -17.00 -5.52
N THR A 30 -0.06 -18.29 -5.30
CA THR A 30 -0.12 -19.09 -4.06
C THR A 30 1.00 -18.95 -3.03
N GLU A 31 2.24 -18.90 -3.55
CA GLU A 31 3.41 -19.37 -2.82
C GLU A 31 4.46 -18.28 -2.56
N TRP A 32 5.27 -18.49 -1.52
CA TRP A 32 6.33 -17.55 -1.12
C TRP A 32 7.38 -17.30 -2.21
N TYR A 33 7.60 -18.26 -3.11
CA TYR A 33 8.53 -18.14 -4.23
C TYR A 33 8.14 -17.02 -5.21
N ASP A 34 6.84 -16.80 -5.39
CA ASP A 34 6.33 -15.80 -6.33
C ASP A 34 6.40 -14.37 -5.83
N LEU A 35 6.39 -14.18 -4.51
CA LEU A 35 6.50 -12.85 -3.92
C LEU A 35 7.83 -12.19 -4.27
N SER A 36 8.92 -12.98 -4.27
CA SER A 36 10.22 -12.48 -4.70
C SER A 36 10.21 -12.17 -6.19
N GLN A 37 9.66 -13.06 -7.03
CA GLN A 37 9.59 -12.85 -8.48
C GLN A 37 8.77 -11.62 -8.85
N ALA A 38 7.64 -11.38 -8.17
CA ALA A 38 6.82 -10.18 -8.37
C ALA A 38 7.59 -8.90 -8.02
N LEU A 39 8.39 -8.92 -6.96
CA LEU A 39 9.25 -7.77 -6.61
C LEU A 39 10.39 -7.57 -7.61
N ASP A 40 10.92 -8.67 -8.16
CA ASP A 40 11.96 -8.64 -9.17
C ASP A 40 11.45 -8.13 -10.53
N SER A 41 10.24 -8.53 -10.95
CA SER A 41 9.59 -8.03 -12.17
C SER A 41 9.26 -6.54 -12.08
N LEU A 42 8.93 -6.05 -10.88
CA LEU A 42 8.78 -4.62 -10.57
C LEU A 42 10.13 -3.88 -10.48
N GLY A 43 11.26 -4.56 -10.65
CA GLY A 43 12.60 -3.98 -10.63
C GLY A 43 13.06 -3.53 -9.23
N LEU A 44 12.52 -4.10 -8.16
CA LEU A 44 12.87 -3.79 -6.77
C LEU A 44 13.99 -4.72 -6.28
N LYS A 45 15.23 -4.50 -6.73
CA LYS A 45 16.36 -5.37 -6.36
C LYS A 45 16.83 -5.22 -4.90
N ARG A 46 16.90 -3.98 -4.39
CA ARG A 46 17.43 -3.68 -3.04
C ARG A 46 16.44 -4.02 -1.93
N TYR A 47 16.92 -4.68 -0.87
CA TYR A 47 16.09 -5.09 0.28
C TYR A 47 15.32 -3.92 0.92
N CYS A 48 15.94 -2.73 1.00
CA CYS A 48 15.32 -1.55 1.62
C CYS A 48 14.10 -1.04 0.85
N CYS A 49 14.10 -1.22 -0.47
CA CYS A 49 12.99 -0.86 -1.33
C CYS A 49 11.95 -2.01 -1.34
N ARG A 50 12.36 -3.29 -1.22
CA ARG A 50 11.45 -4.46 -1.09
C ARG A 50 10.62 -4.44 0.20
N ARG A 51 11.23 -4.13 1.36
CA ARG A 51 10.50 -4.08 2.64
C ARG A 51 9.30 -3.12 2.60
N MET A 52 9.39 -2.05 1.82
CA MET A 52 8.30 -1.06 1.70
C MET A 52 7.06 -1.64 1.01
N MET A 53 7.20 -2.67 0.18
CA MET A 53 6.07 -3.38 -0.43
C MET A 53 5.60 -4.52 0.47
N LEU A 54 6.55 -5.31 0.99
CA LEU A 54 6.26 -6.52 1.76
C LEU A 54 5.54 -6.25 3.09
N THR A 55 5.91 -5.17 3.79
CA THR A 55 5.34 -4.86 5.11
C THR A 55 4.30 -3.75 5.04
N HIS A 56 3.85 -3.37 3.84
CA HIS A 56 2.83 -2.34 3.70
C HIS A 56 1.46 -2.88 4.11
N VAL A 57 0.77 -2.15 4.99
CA VAL A 57 -0.61 -2.45 5.39
C VAL A 57 -1.50 -1.30 4.97
N ASP A 58 -2.38 -1.56 4.00
CA ASP A 58 -3.24 -0.52 3.47
C ASP A 58 -4.48 -0.30 4.36
N LEU A 59 -4.30 0.54 5.38
CA LEU A 59 -5.40 0.93 6.27
C LEU A 59 -6.37 1.94 5.65
N ILE A 60 -6.10 2.52 4.46
CA ILE A 60 -6.96 3.57 3.92
C ILE A 60 -8.36 3.03 3.61
N GLU A 61 -8.45 1.81 3.09
CA GLU A 61 -9.72 1.16 2.73
C GLU A 61 -10.67 1.07 3.93
N LYS A 62 -10.11 0.79 5.12
CA LYS A 62 -10.88 0.72 6.36
C LYS A 62 -11.26 2.09 6.90
N LEU A 63 -10.39 3.08 6.73
CA LEU A 63 -10.65 4.46 7.19
C LEU A 63 -11.68 5.19 6.33
N LEU A 64 -11.76 4.88 5.03
CA LEU A 64 -12.75 5.46 4.11
C LEU A 64 -14.20 5.12 4.48
N LEU A 65 -14.42 4.09 5.31
CA LEU A 65 -15.74 3.74 5.83
C LEU A 65 -16.27 4.76 6.85
N TYR A 66 -15.41 5.59 7.43
CA TYR A 66 -15.81 6.57 8.44
C TYR A 66 -16.01 7.94 7.82
N ASN A 67 -17.26 8.40 7.77
CA ASN A 67 -17.60 9.74 7.33
C ASN A 67 -17.45 10.74 8.49
N THR A 68 -16.51 11.68 8.36
CA THR A 68 -16.32 12.74 9.36
C THR A 68 -17.36 13.85 9.27
N LEU A 69 -18.05 13.99 8.13
CA LEU A 69 -19.06 15.03 7.93
C LEU A 69 -20.34 14.75 8.72
N GLU A 70 -20.75 13.48 8.84
CA GLU A 70 -21.88 13.09 9.69
C GLU A 70 -21.65 13.44 11.16
N ARG A 71 -20.43 13.23 11.67
CA ARG A 71 -20.05 13.64 13.02
C ARG A 71 -20.10 15.16 13.20
N ARG A 72 -19.56 15.91 12.24
CA ARG A 72 -19.58 17.39 12.31
C ARG A 72 -20.98 17.99 12.25
N ALA A 73 -21.90 17.38 11.51
CA ALA A 73 -23.30 17.80 11.50
C ALA A 73 -23.96 17.54 12.87
N ALA A 74 -23.77 16.34 13.44
CA ALA A 74 -24.28 16.02 14.76
C ALA A 74 -23.69 16.91 15.88
N ASP A 75 -22.41 17.28 15.79
CA ASP A 75 -21.77 18.21 16.74
C ASP A 75 -22.25 19.66 16.53
N ALA A 76 -22.63 20.06 15.31
CA ALA A 76 -23.16 21.38 15.00
C ALA A 76 -24.62 21.56 15.45
N ASP A 77 -25.42 20.49 15.42
CA ASP A 77 -26.81 20.49 15.92
C ASP A 77 -26.90 20.43 17.46
N ALA A 78 -25.78 20.18 18.15
CA ALA A 78 -25.70 20.09 19.61
C ALA A 78 -25.39 21.43 20.32
N HIS A 79 -25.18 22.52 19.58
CA HIS A 79 -24.96 23.88 20.08
C HIS A 79 -26.10 24.82 19.69
#